data_AF-A0AAN8EIE8-F1
#
_entry.id   AF-A0AAN8EIE8-F1
#
_cell.length_a   1.000
_cell.length_b   1.000
_cell.length_c   1.000
_cell.angle_alpha   90.00
_cell.angle_beta   90.00
_cell.angle_gamma   90.00
#
_symmetry.space_group_name_H-M   'P 1'
#
loop_
_entity.id
_entity.type
_entity.pdbx_description
1 polymer ?
#
loop_
_entity_poly.entity_id
_entity_poly.type
_entity_poly.pdbx_seq_one_letter_code
_entity_poly.pdbx_strand_id
1 'polypeptide(L)'
;MATPAAYIAFTAPINPSESSPVLSKEQIWACLHRKVRNAEEFVGGAIKSTEVLSESKDEHGRLVITREVVFAEGDRRVKEVCTFYEGVKVDFLMPDGSKVLNIVSDSANGQIYLTYQFEWLMPKDTPVEKQKENVEKWTKMSQTAVEGSIKAMRAMVSDGRINA
;
A
#
# COMPACT_ATOMS: atom_id res chain seq x y z
N MET A 1 16.42 2.51 24.62
CA MET A 1 16.28 1.41 23.64
C MET A 1 15.37 1.88 22.51
N ALA A 2 15.72 1.57 21.25
CA ALA A 2 14.88 1.88 20.10
C ALA A 2 13.53 1.15 20.20
N THR A 3 12.45 1.75 19.68
CA THR A 3 11.16 1.06 19.57
C THR A 3 11.32 -0.12 18.60
N PRO A 4 10.94 -1.36 18.98
CA PRO A 4 11.03 -2.50 18.08
C PRO A 4 10.14 -2.27 16.86
N ALA A 5 10.61 -2.69 15.69
CA ALA A 5 9.91 -2.48 14.44
C ALA A 5 10.22 -3.60 13.44
N ALA A 6 9.25 -3.90 12.58
CA ALA A 6 9.46 -4.71 11.39
C ALA A 6 9.70 -3.78 10.19
N TYR A 7 10.86 -3.94 9.56
CA TYR A 7 11.20 -3.27 8.31
C TYR A 7 11.16 -4.28 7.18
N ILE A 8 10.16 -4.18 6.31
CA ILE A 8 9.89 -5.17 5.26
C ILE A 8 9.72 -4.43 3.95
N ALA A 9 10.28 -4.96 2.87
CA ALA A 9 9.99 -4.50 1.53
C ALA A 9 9.73 -5.70 0.62
N PHE A 10 8.72 -5.60 -0.22
CA PHE A 10 8.46 -6.57 -1.27
C PHE A 10 8.19 -5.87 -2.59
N THR A 11 8.76 -6.39 -3.67
CA THR A 11 8.71 -5.80 -5.01
C THR A 11 8.24 -6.85 -6.01
N ALA A 12 7.31 -6.48 -6.88
CA ALA A 12 6.90 -7.30 -8.01
C ALA A 12 6.75 -6.46 -9.29
N PRO A 13 7.01 -7.03 -10.47
CA PRO A 13 6.76 -6.35 -11.74
C PRO A 13 5.25 -6.16 -11.95
N ILE A 14 4.85 -4.95 -12.35
CA ILE A 14 3.46 -4.64 -12.71
C ILE A 14 3.11 -5.22 -14.08
N ASN A 15 4.05 -5.22 -15.03
CA ASN A 15 3.84 -5.69 -16.40
C ASN A 15 4.86 -6.79 -16.83
N PRO A 16 4.92 -7.96 -16.14
CA PRO A 16 5.77 -9.07 -16.57
C PRO A 16 5.41 -9.54 -17.98
N SER A 17 6.33 -10.24 -18.67
CA SER A 17 6.28 -10.55 -20.11
C SER A 17 5.02 -11.26 -20.67
N GLU A 18 4.07 -11.65 -19.83
CA GLU A 18 2.82 -12.33 -20.21
C GLU A 18 1.57 -11.62 -19.62
N SER A 19 1.73 -10.45 -19.02
CA SER A 19 0.60 -9.75 -18.40
C SER A 19 -0.30 -9.13 -19.45
N SER A 20 -1.60 -9.41 -19.34
CA SER A 20 -2.65 -8.70 -20.07
C SER A 20 -3.75 -8.27 -19.08
N PRO A 21 -4.24 -7.03 -19.15
CA PRO A 21 -3.71 -5.93 -19.96
C PRO A 21 -2.34 -5.44 -19.44
N VAL A 22 -1.55 -4.85 -20.34
CA VAL A 22 -0.37 -4.06 -19.96
C VAL A 22 -0.86 -2.73 -19.43
N LEU A 23 -0.52 -2.41 -18.18
CA LEU A 23 -0.98 -1.19 -17.52
C LEU A 23 -0.09 0.00 -17.86
N SER A 24 -0.70 1.12 -18.26
CA SER A 24 0.01 2.40 -18.40
C SER A 24 0.32 3.02 -17.04
N LYS A 25 1.22 4.01 -16.98
CA LYS A 25 1.51 4.74 -15.74
C LYS A 25 0.28 5.47 -15.23
N GLU A 26 -0.49 6.06 -16.13
CA GLU A 26 -1.72 6.79 -15.85
C GLU A 26 -2.76 5.86 -15.20
N GLN A 27 -2.92 4.65 -15.72
CA GLN A 27 -3.80 3.63 -15.15
C GLN A 27 -3.32 3.15 -13.77
N ILE A 28 -2.01 2.94 -13.60
CA ILE A 28 -1.41 2.57 -12.30
C ILE A 28 -1.70 3.66 -11.27
N TRP A 29 -1.51 4.93 -11.61
CA TRP A 29 -1.78 6.06 -10.71
C TRP A 29 -3.26 6.21 -10.39
N ALA A 30 -4.14 6.07 -11.39
CA ALA A 30 -5.59 6.05 -11.16
C ALA A 30 -5.99 4.93 -10.19
N CYS A 31 -5.38 3.74 -10.33
CA CYS A 31 -5.60 2.65 -9.39
C CYS A 31 -5.06 2.96 -7.98
N LEU A 32 -3.90 3.61 -7.84
CA LEU A 32 -3.37 4.00 -6.53
C LEU A 32 -4.26 5.05 -5.85
N HIS A 33 -4.79 6.02 -6.60
CA HIS A 33 -5.80 6.95 -6.11
C HIS A 33 -7.05 6.22 -5.61
N ARG A 34 -7.52 5.22 -6.36
CA ARG A 34 -8.64 4.37 -5.93
C ARG A 34 -8.30 3.55 -4.70
N LYS A 35 -7.12 2.92 -4.64
CA LYS A 35 -6.65 2.12 -3.50
C LYS A 35 -6.58 2.93 -2.20
N VAL A 36 -6.26 4.21 -2.28
CA VAL A 36 -6.29 5.08 -1.09
C VAL A 36 -7.73 5.27 -0.60
N ARG A 37 -8.72 5.32 -1.48
CA ARG A 37 -10.14 5.54 -1.13
C ARG A 37 -10.91 4.25 -0.86
N ASN A 38 -10.45 3.11 -1.40
CA ASN A 38 -11.12 1.81 -1.39
C ASN A 38 -10.08 0.68 -1.23
N ALA A 39 -9.36 0.65 -0.12
CA ALA A 39 -8.24 -0.27 0.08
C ALA A 39 -8.68 -1.75 0.06
N GLU A 40 -9.88 -2.02 0.55
CA GLU A 40 -10.52 -3.35 0.59
C GLU A 40 -10.62 -4.01 -0.79
N GLU A 41 -10.69 -3.21 -1.88
CA GLU A 41 -10.73 -3.75 -3.23
C GLU A 41 -9.38 -4.28 -3.73
N PHE A 42 -8.29 -3.89 -3.08
CA PHE A 42 -6.92 -4.26 -3.44
C PHE A 42 -6.33 -5.27 -2.45
N VAL A 43 -6.65 -5.10 -1.15
CA VAL A 43 -6.11 -5.89 -0.05
C VAL A 43 -7.22 -6.34 0.90
N GLY A 44 -8.33 -6.84 0.36
CA GLY A 44 -9.51 -7.29 1.12
C GLY A 44 -9.25 -8.37 2.18
N GLY A 45 -8.17 -9.14 2.03
CA GLY A 45 -7.71 -10.08 3.07
C GLY A 45 -7.16 -9.39 4.33
N ALA A 46 -6.71 -8.14 4.22
CA ALA A 46 -6.14 -7.34 5.31
C ALA A 46 -7.04 -6.19 5.76
N ILE A 47 -7.79 -5.57 4.85
CA ILE A 47 -8.67 -4.41 5.11
C ILE A 47 -10.10 -4.77 4.72
N LYS A 48 -11.04 -4.57 5.66
CA LYS A 48 -12.48 -4.80 5.47
C LYS A 48 -13.18 -3.60 4.83
N SER A 49 -12.80 -2.38 5.21
CA SER A 49 -13.43 -1.15 4.71
C SER A 49 -12.51 0.06 4.83
N THR A 50 -12.77 1.05 4.00
CA THR A 50 -12.09 2.35 3.99
C THR A 50 -13.13 3.48 4.05
N GLU A 51 -12.87 4.47 4.89
CA GLU A 51 -13.64 5.72 4.95
C GLU A 51 -12.70 6.90 4.74
N VAL A 52 -12.99 7.77 3.76
CA VAL A 52 -12.24 9.01 3.57
C VAL A 52 -12.78 10.06 4.53
N LEU A 53 -11.90 10.58 5.40
CA LEU A 53 -12.25 11.56 6.42
C LEU A 53 -12.03 13.00 5.93
N SER A 54 -10.97 13.23 5.15
CA SER A 54 -10.69 14.55 4.55
C SER A 54 -9.74 14.44 3.37
N GLU A 55 -9.87 15.37 2.42
CA GLU A 55 -8.91 15.58 1.33
C GLU A 55 -8.39 17.02 1.38
N SER A 56 -7.07 17.20 1.22
CA SER A 56 -6.42 18.50 1.25
C SER A 56 -5.17 18.50 0.36
N LYS A 57 -4.47 19.64 0.31
CA LYS A 57 -3.13 19.73 -0.26
C LYS A 57 -2.14 20.14 0.82
N ASP A 58 -0.91 19.64 0.75
CA ASP A 58 0.16 20.12 1.61
C ASP A 58 0.79 21.42 1.11
N GLU A 59 1.82 21.90 1.81
CA GLU A 59 2.54 23.14 1.48
C GLU A 59 3.21 23.13 0.09
N HIS A 60 3.43 21.95 -0.49
CA HIS A 60 3.99 21.79 -1.83
C HIS A 60 2.90 21.49 -2.88
N GLY A 61 1.63 21.58 -2.51
CA GLY A 61 0.49 21.34 -3.40
C GLY A 61 0.19 19.86 -3.66
N ARG A 62 0.83 18.93 -2.93
CA ARG A 62 0.62 17.48 -3.09
C ARG A 62 -0.72 17.07 -2.46
N LEU A 63 -1.43 16.14 -3.09
CA LEU A 63 -2.67 15.60 -2.54
C LEU A 63 -2.39 14.85 -1.23
N VAL A 64 -3.14 15.19 -0.19
CA VAL A 64 -3.14 14.49 1.10
C VAL A 64 -4.57 14.03 1.38
N ILE A 65 -4.72 12.73 1.64
CA ILE A 65 -5.99 12.12 2.03
C ILE A 65 -5.84 11.56 3.42
N THR A 66 -6.68 12.00 4.34
CA THR A 66 -6.82 11.33 5.63
C THR A 66 -7.96 10.34 5.53
N ARG A 67 -7.70 9.08 5.87
CA ARG A 67 -8.69 7.99 5.84
C ARG A 67 -8.70 7.22 7.15
N GLU A 68 -9.77 6.49 7.40
CA GLU A 68 -9.82 5.41 8.38
C GLU A 68 -9.99 4.08 7.66
N VAL A 69 -9.20 3.09 8.05
CA VAL A 69 -9.32 1.70 7.57
C VAL A 69 -9.68 0.78 8.72
N VAL A 70 -10.53 -0.21 8.44
CA VAL A 70 -10.84 -1.30 9.37
C VAL A 70 -10.04 -2.52 8.94
N PHE A 71 -9.07 -2.94 9.77
CA PHE A 71 -8.32 -4.15 9.52
C PHE A 71 -9.19 -5.39 9.77
N ALA A 72 -9.03 -6.41 8.92
CA ALA A 72 -9.76 -7.67 9.07
C ALA A 72 -9.44 -8.37 10.39
N GLU A 73 -8.18 -8.29 10.80
CA GLU A 73 -7.70 -8.79 12.08
C GLU A 73 -8.15 -7.89 13.23
N GLY A 74 -9.01 -8.44 14.09
CA GLY A 74 -9.45 -7.78 15.32
C GLY A 74 -10.33 -6.55 15.14
N ASP A 75 -10.84 -6.30 13.93
CA ASP A 75 -11.69 -5.14 13.60
C ASP A 75 -11.07 -3.79 14.03
N ARG A 76 -9.73 -3.74 14.00
CA ARG A 76 -8.98 -2.57 14.45
C ARG A 76 -9.13 -1.43 13.45
N ARG A 77 -9.61 -0.29 13.94
CA ARG A 77 -9.67 0.97 13.20
C ARG A 77 -8.35 1.71 13.27
N VAL A 78 -7.85 2.14 12.12
CA VAL A 78 -6.60 2.90 12.03
C VAL A 78 -6.82 4.09 11.12
N LYS A 79 -6.54 5.28 11.64
CA LYS A 79 -6.44 6.48 10.84
C LYS A 79 -5.11 6.50 10.10
N GLU A 80 -5.12 6.86 8.82
CA GLU A 80 -3.91 7.00 8.02
C GLU A 80 -3.91 8.36 7.34
N VAL A 81 -2.76 9.02 7.32
CA VAL A 81 -2.52 10.20 6.49
C VAL A 81 -1.76 9.76 5.25
N CYS A 82 -2.44 9.80 4.10
CA CYS A 82 -1.95 9.33 2.82
C CYS A 82 -1.45 10.51 1.98
N THR A 83 -0.16 10.59 1.66
CA THR A 83 0.41 11.68 0.84
C THR A 83 0.86 11.14 -0.52
N PHE A 84 0.38 11.77 -1.59
CA PHE A 84 0.72 11.39 -2.96
C PHE A 84 1.95 12.16 -3.44
N TYR A 85 2.98 11.41 -3.83
CA TYR A 85 4.14 11.90 -4.57
C TYR A 85 4.00 11.36 -5.99
N GLU A 86 3.11 11.98 -6.75
CA GLU A 86 2.71 11.53 -8.08
C GLU A 86 3.92 11.29 -8.99
N GLY A 87 3.88 10.20 -9.75
CA GLY A 87 5.01 9.68 -10.51
C GLY A 87 5.94 8.72 -9.75
N VAL A 88 6.00 8.78 -8.41
CA VAL A 88 6.93 7.95 -7.62
C VAL A 88 6.27 7.10 -6.53
N LYS A 89 5.50 7.68 -5.60
CA LYS A 89 4.98 6.92 -4.45
C LYS A 89 3.74 7.49 -3.78
N VAL A 90 3.10 6.66 -2.95
CA VAL A 90 2.11 7.09 -1.94
C VAL A 90 2.62 6.69 -0.56
N ASP A 91 2.66 7.63 0.36
CA ASP A 91 3.04 7.40 1.76
C ASP A 91 1.80 7.28 2.61
N PHE A 92 1.77 6.31 3.52
CA PHE A 92 0.70 6.08 4.49
C PHE A 92 1.31 6.19 5.88
N LEU A 93 0.95 7.22 6.64
CA LEU A 93 1.42 7.44 8.00
C LEU A 93 0.32 7.10 9.02
N MET A 94 0.63 6.22 9.97
CA MET A 94 -0.25 5.86 11.07
C MET A 94 0.06 6.69 12.34
N PRO A 95 -0.90 6.88 13.26
CA PRO A 95 -0.73 7.66 14.49
C PRO A 95 0.37 7.15 15.43
N ASP A 96 0.65 5.84 15.42
CA ASP A 96 1.70 5.23 16.24
C ASP A 96 3.11 5.51 15.70
N GLY A 97 3.22 6.11 14.50
CA GLY A 97 4.47 6.36 13.80
C GLY A 97 4.81 5.30 12.75
N SER A 98 4.04 4.22 12.65
CA SER A 98 4.19 3.21 11.61
C SER A 98 3.95 3.82 10.22
N LYS A 99 4.67 3.32 9.22
CA LYS A 99 4.62 3.85 7.85
C LYS A 99 4.53 2.74 6.83
N VAL A 100 3.80 3.00 5.76
CA VAL A 100 3.79 2.18 4.55
C VAL A 100 4.05 3.06 3.36
N LEU A 101 4.90 2.63 2.44
CA LEU A 101 5.16 3.31 1.17
C LEU A 101 4.72 2.40 0.04
N ASN A 102 3.99 2.93 -0.93
CA ASN A 102 3.65 2.23 -2.18
C ASN A 102 4.40 2.95 -3.29
N ILE A 103 5.47 2.33 -3.78
CA ILE A 103 6.42 2.94 -4.70
C ILE A 103 6.24 2.32 -6.08
N VAL A 104 6.15 3.17 -7.11
CA VAL A 104 6.17 2.79 -8.52
C VAL A 104 7.50 3.23 -9.08
N SER A 105 8.27 2.29 -9.65
CA SER A 105 9.61 2.56 -10.17
C SER A 105 9.81 1.96 -11.55
N ASP A 106 10.50 2.72 -12.41
CA ASP A 106 11.03 2.22 -13.67
C ASP A 106 12.36 1.48 -13.46
N SER A 107 12.60 0.44 -14.24
CA SER A 107 13.90 -0.21 -14.35
C SER A 107 14.61 0.17 -15.66
N ALA A 108 15.90 -0.16 -15.74
CA ALA A 108 16.73 0.10 -16.92
C ALA A 108 16.21 -0.56 -18.22
N ASN A 109 15.40 -1.60 -18.12
CA ASN A 109 14.76 -2.28 -19.27
C ASN A 109 13.33 -1.79 -19.56
N GLY A 110 12.88 -0.70 -18.94
CA GLY A 110 11.55 -0.12 -19.15
C GLY A 110 10.41 -0.89 -18.49
N GLN A 111 10.72 -1.83 -17.59
CA GLN A 111 9.71 -2.49 -16.76
C GLN A 111 9.30 -1.59 -15.60
N ILE A 112 8.03 -1.68 -15.20
CA ILE A 112 7.50 -0.94 -14.06
C ILE A 112 7.29 -1.92 -12.91
N TYR A 113 7.74 -1.54 -11.72
CA TYR A 113 7.63 -2.34 -10.50
C TYR A 113 6.77 -1.64 -9.46
N LEU A 114 6.02 -2.43 -8.70
CA LEU A 114 5.35 -1.99 -7.48
C LEU A 114 6.14 -2.52 -6.29
N THR A 115 6.56 -1.62 -5.41
CA THR A 115 7.22 -1.96 -4.15
C THR A 115 6.40 -1.47 -2.99
N TYR A 116 6.03 -2.36 -2.06
CA TYR A 116 5.52 -1.95 -0.76
C TYR A 116 6.63 -2.04 0.26
N GLN A 117 6.90 -0.93 0.92
CA GLN A 117 7.81 -0.85 2.07
C GLN A 117 6.97 -0.62 3.32
N PHE A 118 7.26 -1.37 4.38
CA PHE A 118 6.58 -1.32 5.66
C PHE A 118 7.59 -1.02 6.76
N GLU A 119 7.24 -0.08 7.62
CA GLU A 119 7.83 0.18 8.91
C GLU A 119 6.71 0.04 9.94
N TRP A 120 6.56 -1.16 10.51
CA TRP A 120 5.54 -1.45 11.50
C TRP A 120 6.13 -1.49 12.89
N LEU A 121 5.79 -0.48 13.68
CA LEU A 121 6.26 -0.36 15.06
C LEU A 121 5.51 -1.35 15.95
N MET A 122 6.22 -1.89 16.93
CA MET A 122 5.66 -2.79 17.94
C MET A 122 5.74 -2.12 19.33
N PRO A 123 4.82 -2.46 20.25
CA PRO A 123 4.93 -2.06 21.64
C PRO A 123 6.33 -2.39 22.21
N LYS A 124 6.90 -1.48 23.02
CA LYS A 124 8.28 -1.60 23.53
C LYS A 124 8.50 -2.85 24.39
N ASP A 125 7.43 -3.36 24.99
CA ASP A 125 7.36 -4.53 25.85
C ASP A 125 7.08 -5.83 25.07
N THR A 126 6.97 -5.78 23.74
CA THR A 126 6.76 -6.99 22.91
C THR A 126 7.91 -7.97 23.12
N PRO A 127 7.66 -9.22 23.56
CA PRO A 127 8.72 -10.21 23.73
C PRO A 127 9.46 -10.53 22.43
N VAL A 128 10.76 -10.81 22.49
CA VAL A 128 11.60 -11.06 21.30
C VAL A 128 11.04 -12.16 20.39
N GLU A 129 10.55 -13.26 20.94
CA GLU A 129 9.95 -14.33 20.13
C GLU A 129 8.69 -13.86 19.41
N LYS A 130 7.88 -13.01 20.05
CA LYS A 130 6.70 -12.43 19.40
C LYS A 130 7.08 -11.44 18.29
N GLN A 131 8.18 -10.70 18.47
CA GLN A 131 8.71 -9.82 17.43
C GLN A 131 9.09 -10.63 16.18
N LYS A 132 9.77 -11.78 16.34
CA LYS A 132 10.12 -12.66 15.22
C LYS A 132 8.89 -13.23 14.52
N GLU A 133 7.91 -13.75 15.28
CA GLU A 133 6.64 -14.24 14.72
C GLU A 133 5.92 -13.16 13.91
N ASN A 134 5.86 -11.93 14.43
CA ASN A 134 5.25 -10.81 13.74
C ASN A 134 5.97 -10.51 12.43
N VAL A 135 7.31 -10.42 12.44
CA VAL A 135 8.12 -10.17 11.22
C VAL A 135 7.85 -11.24 10.15
N GLU A 136 7.84 -12.53 10.52
CA GLU A 136 7.58 -13.61 9.57
C GLU A 136 6.16 -13.54 8.97
N LYS A 137 5.15 -13.34 9.83
CA LYS A 137 3.75 -13.18 9.41
C LYS A 137 3.60 -12.01 8.44
N TRP A 138 4.17 -10.87 8.81
CA TRP A 138 4.09 -9.62 8.08
C TRP A 138 4.86 -9.66 6.75
N THR A 139 5.94 -10.42 6.68
CA THR A 139 6.69 -10.66 5.43
C THR A 139 5.84 -11.45 4.41
N LYS A 140 5.08 -12.45 4.85
CA LYS A 140 4.16 -13.18 3.96
C LYS A 140 2.99 -12.28 3.53
N MET A 141 2.51 -11.43 4.44
CA MET A 141 1.46 -10.47 4.15
C MET A 141 1.91 -9.42 3.12
N SER A 142 3.15 -8.92 3.18
CA SER A 142 3.65 -7.93 2.23
C SER A 142 3.65 -8.44 0.80
N GLN A 143 4.06 -9.69 0.59
CA GLN A 143 3.96 -10.32 -0.73
C GLN A 143 2.52 -10.36 -1.23
N THR A 144 1.61 -10.89 -0.42
CA THR A 144 0.20 -11.01 -0.75
C THR A 144 -0.43 -9.64 -1.07
N ALA A 145 -0.05 -8.60 -0.33
CA ALA A 145 -0.55 -7.25 -0.53
C ALA A 145 -0.11 -6.66 -1.88
N VAL A 146 1.16 -6.84 -2.27
CA VAL A 146 1.69 -6.33 -3.54
C VAL A 146 1.07 -7.08 -4.72
N GLU A 147 1.13 -8.42 -4.70
CA GLU A 147 0.59 -9.25 -5.78
C GLU A 147 -0.92 -9.09 -5.93
N GLY A 148 -1.65 -9.05 -4.81
CA GLY A 148 -3.09 -8.81 -4.78
C GLY A 148 -3.45 -7.44 -5.34
N SER A 149 -2.67 -6.40 -5.02
CA SER A 149 -2.90 -5.06 -5.56
C SER A 149 -2.67 -5.01 -7.07
N ILE A 150 -1.61 -5.62 -7.58
CA ILE A 150 -1.34 -5.71 -9.04
C ILE A 150 -2.48 -6.46 -9.75
N LYS A 151 -2.96 -7.56 -9.16
CA LYS A 151 -4.10 -8.32 -9.70
C LYS A 151 -5.36 -7.46 -9.75
N ALA A 152 -5.65 -6.71 -8.68
CA ALA A 152 -6.80 -5.82 -8.60
C ALA A 152 -6.71 -4.68 -9.63
N MET A 153 -5.53 -4.06 -9.77
CA MET A 153 -5.26 -3.04 -10.79
C MET A 153 -5.61 -3.54 -12.20
N ARG A 154 -5.11 -4.73 -12.56
CA ARG A 154 -5.42 -5.31 -13.88
C ARG A 154 -6.90 -5.61 -14.04
N ALA A 155 -7.54 -6.19 -13.04
CA ALA A 155 -8.98 -6.48 -13.09
C ALA A 155 -9.80 -5.20 -13.31
N MET A 156 -9.47 -4.10 -12.61
CA MET A 156 -10.16 -2.81 -12.74
C MET A 156 -9.98 -2.15 -14.10
N VAL A 157 -8.85 -2.35 -14.76
CA VAL A 157 -8.64 -1.88 -16.13
C VAL A 157 -9.39 -2.79 -17.11
N SER A 158 -9.33 -4.11 -16.92
CA SER A 158 -10.04 -5.07 -17.76
C SER A 158 -11.56 -4.90 -17.75
N ASP A 159 -12.14 -4.55 -16.59
CA ASP A 159 -13.59 -4.39 -16.44
C ASP A 159 -14.09 -2.94 -16.63
N GLY A 160 -13.19 -2.01 -16.96
CA GLY A 160 -13.53 -0.64 -17.31
C GLY A 160 -13.83 0.28 -16.11
N ARG A 161 -13.56 -0.16 -14.87
CA ARG A 161 -13.57 0.74 -13.69
C ARG A 161 -12.48 1.81 -13.77
N ILE A 162 -11.38 1.53 -14.48
CA ILE A 162 -10.28 2.47 -14.75
C ILE A 162 -10.02 2.51 -16.26
N ASN A 163 -10.22 3.68 -16.89
CA ASN A 163 -10.12 3.87 -18.35
C ASN A 163 -9.07 4.91 -18.77
N ALA A 164 -8.13 5.26 -17.86
CA ALA A 164 -7.16 6.34 -18.07
C ALA A 164 -6.39 6.22 -19.38
#